data_AF-A0A7K1L9J4-F1
#
_entry.id   AF-A0A7K1L9J4-F1
#
_cell.length_a   1.000
_cell.length_b   1.000
_cell.length_c   1.000
_cell.angle_alpha   90.00
_cell.angle_beta   90.00
_cell.angle_gamma   90.00
#
_symmetry.space_group_name_H-M   'P 1'
#
loop_
_entity.id
_entity.type
_entity.pdbx_description
1 polymer ?
#
loop_
_entity_poly.entity_id
_entity_poly.type
_entity_poly.pdbx_seq_one_letter_code
_entity_poly.pdbx_strand_id
1 'polypeptide(L)'
;MAPELSPGRIERLALDDLFPRYECTYPYYSPTRDILAVKHRFQLLDMVTGKAPRDDRDTKTFSVQHRVENGWAYGIGPYASVAIYGLPTAIKAKARGRTIYYPEGEKDARNMKECWDVCAVAHYQGGNPTTPEQAELLAGSSSRIVLVRDVDLVGAFVAWENARALLKAGQPADLICFARPALDIAKADVSDHIEAGLDKEDLIYETPLEVARLRDEYVARVRKSGRRRSMGSEGR
;
A
#
# COMPACT_ATOMS: atom_id res chain seq x y z
N MET A 1 -9.22 -6.64 21.89
CA MET A 1 -7.98 -7.45 21.88
C MET A 1 -6.83 -6.48 21.69
N ALA A 2 -5.73 -6.65 22.42
CA ALA A 2 -4.55 -5.82 22.21
C ALA A 2 -3.96 -6.13 20.82
N PRO A 3 -3.43 -5.13 20.10
CA PRO A 3 -2.75 -5.36 18.83
C PRO A 3 -1.45 -6.14 19.09
N GLU A 4 -1.36 -7.35 18.54
CA GLU A 4 -0.26 -8.28 18.81
C GLU A 4 0.41 -8.79 17.52
N LEU A 5 1.74 -8.94 17.60
CA LEU A 5 2.52 -9.69 16.62
C LEU A 5 2.48 -11.18 16.95
N SER A 6 2.68 -12.04 15.96
CA SER A 6 2.80 -13.47 16.22
C SER A 6 4.03 -13.78 17.10
N PRO A 7 3.99 -14.82 17.96
CA PRO A 7 5.11 -15.17 18.83
C PRO A 7 6.44 -15.33 18.07
N GLY A 8 6.44 -16.06 16.96
CA GLY A 8 7.66 -16.24 16.15
C GLY A 8 8.16 -14.96 15.46
N ARG A 9 7.32 -13.93 15.30
CA ARG A 9 7.76 -12.61 14.83
C ARG A 9 8.44 -11.84 15.97
N ILE A 10 7.90 -11.92 17.19
CA ILE A 10 8.50 -11.29 18.39
C ILE A 10 9.88 -11.90 18.66
N GLU A 11 9.99 -13.23 18.66
CA GLU A 11 11.26 -13.94 18.85
C GLU A 11 12.33 -13.49 17.85
N ARG A 12 11.96 -13.35 16.58
CA ARG A 12 12.88 -12.89 15.54
C ARG A 12 13.34 -11.46 15.75
N LEU A 13 12.43 -10.55 16.10
CA LEU A 13 12.79 -9.16 16.36
C LEU A 13 13.75 -9.06 17.56
N ALA A 14 13.55 -9.88 18.59
CA ALA A 14 14.44 -9.92 19.75
C ALA A 14 15.87 -10.39 19.39
N LEU A 15 16.02 -11.30 18.42
CA LEU A 15 17.35 -11.71 17.91
C LEU A 15 18.09 -10.59 17.18
N ASP A 16 17.35 -9.61 16.64
CA ASP A 16 17.90 -8.46 15.91
C ASP A 16 18.02 -7.21 16.80
N ASP A 17 17.89 -7.35 18.12
CA ASP A 17 17.86 -6.26 19.10
C ASP A 17 16.75 -5.22 18.86
N LEU A 18 15.59 -5.66 18.36
CA LEU A 18 14.44 -4.81 18.06
C LEU A 18 13.22 -5.15 18.94
N PHE A 19 12.52 -4.12 19.41
CA PHE A 19 11.21 -4.27 20.05
C PHE A 19 10.12 -3.51 19.28
N PRO A 20 8.93 -4.13 19.09
CA PRO A 20 7.83 -3.50 18.38
C PRO A 20 7.02 -2.59 19.31
N ARG A 21 6.80 -1.34 18.90
CA ARG A 21 5.87 -0.41 19.52
C ARG A 21 4.64 -0.25 18.62
N TYR A 22 3.46 -0.59 19.13
CA TYR A 22 2.22 -0.40 18.39
C TYR A 22 2.02 1.08 18.02
N GLU A 23 1.71 1.35 16.74
CA GLU A 23 1.38 2.69 16.24
C GLU A 23 -0.12 2.82 15.98
N CYS A 24 -0.67 1.97 15.12
CA CYS A 24 -2.05 2.11 14.68
C CYS A 24 -2.63 0.82 14.07
N THR A 25 -3.94 0.82 13.87
CA THR A 25 -4.70 -0.27 13.23
C THR A 25 -5.43 0.24 12.00
N TYR A 26 -5.31 -0.46 10.88
CA TYR A 26 -6.04 -0.25 9.64
C TYR A 26 -7.12 -1.33 9.47
N PRO A 27 -8.40 -1.02 9.75
CA PRO A 27 -9.49 -1.96 9.53
C PRO A 27 -9.89 -2.04 8.05
N TYR A 28 -10.09 -3.26 7.56
CA TYR A 28 -10.71 -3.56 6.27
C TYR A 28 -12.16 -3.95 6.51
N TYR A 29 -13.06 -3.27 5.82
CA TYR A 29 -14.48 -3.42 5.99
C TYR A 29 -15.11 -4.09 4.78
N SER A 30 -16.15 -4.88 5.02
CA SER A 30 -17.09 -5.28 3.98
C SER A 30 -17.82 -4.04 3.44
N PRO A 31 -18.48 -4.14 2.27
CA PRO A 31 -19.38 -3.08 1.79
C PRO A 31 -20.44 -2.64 2.82
N THR A 32 -20.90 -3.58 3.66
CA THR A 32 -21.88 -3.34 4.74
C THR A 32 -21.28 -2.80 6.03
N ARG A 33 -19.95 -2.59 6.08
CA ARG A 33 -19.16 -2.06 7.22
C ARG A 33 -18.89 -3.04 8.35
N ASP A 34 -19.01 -4.33 8.11
CA ASP A 34 -18.51 -5.35 9.01
C ASP A 34 -16.98 -5.42 8.90
N ILE A 35 -16.27 -5.54 10.02
CA ILE A 35 -14.80 -5.67 9.99
C ILE A 35 -14.45 -7.08 9.51
N LEU A 36 -13.78 -7.16 8.36
CA LEU A 36 -13.30 -8.40 7.77
C LEU A 36 -11.90 -8.74 8.29
N ALA A 37 -11.02 -7.75 8.29
CA ALA A 37 -9.64 -7.89 8.69
C ALA A 37 -9.11 -6.60 9.31
N VAL A 38 -7.96 -6.70 9.97
CA VAL A 38 -7.19 -5.59 10.50
C VAL A 38 -5.73 -5.77 10.17
N LYS A 39 -5.06 -4.67 9.85
CA LYS A 39 -3.59 -4.61 9.76
C LYS A 39 -3.09 -3.68 10.85
N HIS A 40 -2.39 -4.24 11.82
CA HIS A 40 -1.69 -3.51 12.86
C HIS A 40 -0.32 -3.12 12.36
N ARG A 41 0.05 -1.86 12.58
CA ARG A 41 1.38 -1.34 12.30
C ARG A 41 2.12 -1.10 13.60
N PHE A 42 3.39 -1.48 13.61
CA PHE A 42 4.29 -1.28 14.72
C PHE A 42 5.54 -0.57 14.21
N GLN A 43 6.01 0.41 14.97
CA GLN A 43 7.35 0.94 14.84
C GLN A 43 8.33 -0.06 15.45
N LEU A 44 9.47 -0.26 14.80
CA LEU A 44 10.58 -1.00 15.39
C LEU A 44 11.52 -0.03 16.08
N LEU A 45 11.83 -0.32 17.34
CA LEU A 45 12.75 0.45 18.16
C LEU A 45 13.91 -0.46 18.56
N ASP A 46 15.11 0.07 18.48
CA ASP A 46 16.32 -0.59 18.96
C ASP A 46 16.26 -0.71 20.49
N MET A 47 16.48 -1.93 21.01
CA MET A 47 16.31 -2.25 22.44
C MET A 47 17.30 -1.48 23.32
N VAL A 48 18.47 -1.13 22.81
CA VAL A 48 19.50 -0.42 23.57
C VAL A 48 19.19 1.07 23.64
N THR A 49 18.82 1.66 22.51
CA THR A 49 18.66 3.12 22.40
C THR A 49 17.23 3.61 22.62
N GLY A 50 16.24 2.74 22.51
CA GLY A 50 14.81 3.08 22.52
C GLY A 50 14.35 3.93 21.32
N LYS A 51 15.19 4.04 20.28
CA LYS A 51 14.92 4.85 19.07
C LYS A 51 14.79 3.96 17.85
N ALA A 52 14.19 4.46 16.77
CA ALA A 52 14.19 3.75 15.50
C ALA A 52 15.63 3.44 15.07
N PRO A 53 15.92 2.24 14.54
CA PRO A 53 17.24 1.89 14.06
C PRO A 53 17.67 2.89 12.97
N ARG A 54 18.94 3.27 12.99
CA ARG A 54 19.55 4.23 12.04
C ARG A 54 20.46 3.55 11.00
N ASP A 55 20.51 2.22 11.03
CA ASP A 55 21.22 1.37 10.09
C ASP A 55 20.26 0.87 9.00
N ASP A 56 20.69 -0.11 8.20
CA ASP A 56 19.89 -0.69 7.10
C ASP A 56 18.77 -1.63 7.59
N ARG A 57 18.51 -1.76 8.91
CA ARG A 57 17.42 -2.58 9.45
C ARG A 57 16.05 -1.92 9.21
N ASP A 58 15.01 -2.76 9.19
CA ASP A 58 13.63 -2.29 9.09
C ASP A 58 13.23 -1.42 10.29
N THR A 59 12.53 -0.32 10.02
CA THR A 59 12.01 0.61 11.05
C THR A 59 10.54 0.35 11.40
N LYS A 60 9.90 -0.60 10.72
CA LYS A 60 8.47 -0.91 10.86
C LYS A 60 8.17 -2.39 10.62
N THR A 61 7.11 -2.88 11.23
CA THR A 61 6.57 -4.22 10.99
C THR A 61 5.04 -4.21 11.07
N PHE A 62 4.42 -5.28 10.58
CA PHE A 62 2.97 -5.40 10.51
C PHE A 62 2.48 -6.75 11.04
N SER A 63 1.26 -6.76 11.57
CA SER A 63 0.48 -7.97 11.84
C SER A 63 -0.86 -7.82 11.16
N VAL A 64 -1.21 -8.78 10.30
CA VAL A 64 -2.53 -8.85 9.67
C VAL A 64 -3.32 -9.93 10.39
N GLN A 65 -4.57 -9.64 10.70
CA GLN A 65 -5.50 -10.59 11.29
C GLN A 65 -6.86 -10.49 10.60
N HIS A 66 -7.57 -11.59 10.47
CA HIS A 66 -8.91 -11.63 9.91
C HIS A 66 -9.91 -12.21 10.90
N ARG A 67 -11.17 -11.80 10.73
CA ARG A 67 -12.29 -12.25 11.54
C ARG A 67 -12.57 -13.72 11.25
N VAL A 68 -12.75 -14.49 12.31
CA VAL A 68 -13.29 -15.86 12.29
C VAL A 68 -14.46 -15.94 13.27
N GLU A 69 -15.24 -17.03 13.23
CA GLU A 69 -16.44 -17.22 14.06
C GLU A 69 -16.19 -16.87 15.54
N ASN A 70 -15.09 -17.38 16.10
CA ASN A 70 -14.71 -17.19 17.49
C ASN A 70 -13.41 -16.39 17.65
N GLY A 71 -13.33 -15.20 17.03
CA GLY A 71 -12.27 -14.25 17.31
C GLY A 71 -11.51 -13.80 16.07
N TRP A 72 -10.18 -13.93 16.11
CA TRP A 72 -9.25 -13.44 15.09
C TRP A 72 -8.18 -14.48 14.80
N ALA A 73 -7.84 -14.65 13.51
CA ALA A 73 -6.76 -15.51 13.06
C ALA A 73 -5.70 -14.69 12.32
N TYR A 74 -4.44 -15.10 12.41
CA TYR A 74 -3.34 -14.43 11.70
C TYR A 74 -3.46 -14.55 10.17
N GLY A 75 -3.01 -13.51 9.47
CA GLY A 75 -3.09 -13.37 8.02
C GLY A 75 -4.38 -12.73 7.54
N ILE A 76 -4.46 -12.45 6.24
CA ILE A 76 -5.65 -11.86 5.60
C ILE A 76 -6.77 -12.87 5.36
N GLY A 77 -6.45 -14.16 5.42
CA GLY A 77 -7.39 -15.27 5.27
C GLY A 77 -8.19 -15.22 3.96
N PRO A 78 -9.49 -15.53 3.99
CA PRO A 78 -10.33 -15.58 2.79
C PRO A 78 -10.60 -14.20 2.18
N TYR A 79 -10.19 -13.12 2.85
CA TYR A 79 -10.48 -11.75 2.42
C TYR A 79 -9.41 -11.14 1.51
N ALA A 80 -8.37 -11.90 1.12
CA ALA A 80 -7.29 -11.42 0.25
C ALA A 80 -7.79 -10.71 -1.01
N SER A 81 -8.83 -11.26 -1.66
CA SER A 81 -9.39 -10.73 -2.91
C SER A 81 -10.32 -9.53 -2.72
N VAL A 82 -10.69 -9.17 -1.47
CA VAL A 82 -11.67 -8.12 -1.18
C VAL A 82 -11.18 -7.06 -0.19
N ALA A 83 -10.01 -7.27 0.42
CA ALA A 83 -9.46 -6.40 1.43
C ALA A 83 -8.88 -5.11 0.80
N ILE A 84 -9.73 -4.10 0.66
CA ILE A 84 -9.36 -2.73 0.29
C ILE A 84 -9.65 -1.82 1.48
N TYR A 85 -8.60 -1.17 1.98
CA TYR A 85 -8.74 -0.15 3.00
C TYR A 85 -9.55 1.02 2.43
N GLY A 86 -10.55 1.50 3.18
CA GLY A 86 -11.45 2.57 2.72
C GLY A 86 -12.58 2.13 1.77
N LEU A 87 -12.76 0.83 1.49
CA LEU A 87 -13.73 0.31 0.53
C LEU A 87 -15.17 0.87 0.67
N PRO A 88 -15.79 0.96 1.87
CA PRO A 88 -17.14 1.51 1.98
C PRO A 88 -17.25 2.98 1.52
N THR A 89 -16.18 3.75 1.67
CA THR A 89 -16.12 5.14 1.20
C THR A 89 -15.94 5.18 -0.32
N ALA A 90 -15.10 4.30 -0.86
CA ALA A 90 -14.88 4.17 -2.30
C ALA A 90 -16.17 3.79 -3.04
N ILE A 91 -16.97 2.86 -2.50
CA ILE A 91 -18.27 2.50 -3.08
C ILE A 91 -19.20 3.71 -3.16
N LYS A 92 -19.23 4.55 -2.12
CA LYS A 92 -20.01 5.79 -2.11
C LYS A 92 -19.46 6.84 -3.07
N ALA A 93 -18.13 6.96 -3.18
CA ALA A 93 -17.48 7.87 -4.12
C ALA A 93 -17.79 7.47 -5.57
N LYS A 94 -17.64 6.18 -5.89
CA LYS A 94 -18.01 5.55 -7.15
C LYS A 94 -19.47 5.87 -7.55
N ALA A 95 -20.41 5.67 -6.62
CA ALA A 95 -21.83 5.97 -6.86
C ALA A 95 -22.12 7.47 -7.09
N ARG A 96 -21.21 8.37 -6.68
CA ARG A 96 -21.37 9.83 -6.76
C ARG A 96 -20.45 10.49 -7.78
N GLY A 97 -19.65 9.74 -8.54
CA GLY A 97 -18.67 10.30 -9.47
C GLY A 97 -17.52 11.07 -8.78
N ARG A 98 -17.27 10.85 -7.48
CA ARG A 98 -16.20 11.54 -6.75
C ARG A 98 -14.85 10.86 -6.99
N THR A 99 -13.80 11.64 -7.20
CA THR A 99 -12.43 11.12 -7.36
C THR A 99 -12.03 10.20 -6.21
N ILE A 100 -11.42 9.07 -6.57
CA ILE A 100 -10.83 8.09 -5.66
C ILE A 100 -9.31 8.19 -5.81
N TYR A 101 -8.62 8.53 -4.73
CA TYR A 101 -7.17 8.48 -4.66
C TYR A 101 -6.75 7.08 -4.20
N TYR A 102 -5.73 6.52 -4.85
CA TYR A 102 -5.28 5.16 -4.60
C TYR A 102 -3.77 5.15 -4.39
N PRO A 103 -3.29 5.55 -3.19
CA PRO A 103 -1.90 5.37 -2.79
C PRO A 103 -1.53 3.90 -2.52
N GLU A 104 -0.23 3.61 -2.42
CA GLU A 104 0.28 2.25 -2.17
C GLU A 104 -0.05 1.75 -0.76
N GLY A 105 0.05 2.61 0.27
CA GLY A 105 -0.06 2.24 1.67
C GLY A 105 -1.32 2.73 2.40
N GLU A 106 -1.72 2.02 3.46
CA GLU A 106 -2.85 2.43 4.29
C GLU A 106 -2.56 3.69 5.12
N LYS A 107 -1.28 3.95 5.45
CA LYS A 107 -0.84 5.20 6.10
C LYS A 107 -1.18 6.39 5.20
N ASP A 108 -0.78 6.32 3.94
CA ASP A 108 -1.00 7.38 2.97
C ASP A 108 -2.49 7.58 2.70
N ALA A 109 -3.24 6.49 2.50
CA ALA A 109 -4.69 6.59 2.33
C ALA A 109 -5.39 7.21 3.54
N ARG A 110 -4.95 6.88 4.76
CA ARG A 110 -5.45 7.54 5.98
C ARG A 110 -5.11 9.02 5.98
N ASN A 111 -3.85 9.37 5.75
CA ASN A 111 -3.38 10.75 5.79
C ASN A 111 -4.08 11.62 4.74
N MET A 112 -4.23 11.15 3.51
CA MET A 112 -5.00 11.85 2.47
C MET A 112 -6.43 12.10 2.92
N LYS A 113 -7.08 11.09 3.50
CA LYS A 113 -8.45 11.24 3.99
C LYS A 113 -8.53 12.26 5.14
N GLU A 114 -7.62 12.19 6.10
CA GLU A 114 -7.64 13.04 7.30
C GLU A 114 -7.21 14.48 7.03
N CYS A 115 -6.21 14.69 6.16
CA CYS A 115 -5.65 15.99 5.87
C CYS A 115 -6.34 16.70 4.70
N TRP A 116 -6.85 15.97 3.70
CA TRP A 116 -7.41 16.56 2.48
C TRP A 116 -8.92 16.33 2.30
N ASP A 117 -9.58 15.61 3.21
CA ASP A 117 -11.00 15.23 3.13
C ASP A 117 -11.40 14.55 1.80
N VAL A 118 -10.49 13.72 1.26
CA VAL A 118 -10.71 12.98 0.01
C VAL A 118 -11.09 11.52 0.26
N CYS A 119 -11.68 10.89 -0.76
CA CYS A 119 -11.81 9.43 -0.80
C CYS A 119 -10.47 8.82 -1.17
N ALA A 120 -9.81 8.16 -0.23
CA ALA A 120 -8.58 7.42 -0.49
C ALA A 120 -8.70 5.94 -0.12
N VAL A 121 -8.06 5.08 -0.90
CA VAL A 121 -8.03 3.63 -0.73
C VAL A 121 -6.61 3.07 -0.83
N ALA A 122 -6.37 1.93 -0.21
CA ALA A 122 -5.13 1.17 -0.38
C ALA A 122 -5.43 -0.33 -0.30
N HIS A 123 -4.66 -1.16 -0.98
CA HIS A 123 -4.77 -2.62 -0.87
C HIS A 123 -3.77 -3.14 0.17
N TYR A 124 -4.06 -4.29 0.79
CA TYR A 124 -3.27 -4.76 1.93
C TYR A 124 -1.85 -5.22 1.57
N GLN A 125 -1.60 -5.55 0.29
CA GLN A 125 -0.41 -6.21 -0.22
C GLN A 125 0.84 -5.32 -0.36
N GLY A 126 0.75 -4.00 -0.10
CA GLY A 126 1.88 -3.06 -0.19
C GLY A 126 2.50 -3.02 -1.59
N GLY A 127 3.83 -3.20 -1.70
CA GLY A 127 4.56 -3.18 -2.97
C GLY A 127 4.23 -4.30 -3.98
N ASN A 128 3.10 -5.00 -3.81
CA ASN A 128 2.58 -5.96 -4.77
C ASN A 128 1.29 -5.43 -5.40
N PRO A 129 1.05 -5.63 -6.71
CA PRO A 129 -0.16 -5.15 -7.36
C PRO A 129 -1.45 -5.71 -6.77
N THR A 130 -2.54 -4.95 -6.95
CA THR A 130 -3.91 -5.34 -6.63
C THR A 130 -4.31 -6.61 -7.39
N THR A 131 -5.17 -7.45 -6.79
CA THR A 131 -5.76 -8.60 -7.50
C THR A 131 -6.84 -8.15 -8.48
N PRO A 132 -7.20 -8.97 -9.48
CA PRO A 132 -8.31 -8.69 -10.37
C PRO A 132 -9.63 -8.41 -9.63
N GLU A 133 -9.95 -9.21 -8.61
CA GLU A 133 -11.18 -9.07 -7.81
C GLU A 133 -11.19 -7.75 -7.03
N GLN A 134 -10.04 -7.34 -6.48
CA GLN A 134 -9.91 -6.02 -5.86
C GLN A 134 -10.11 -4.89 -6.88
N ALA A 135 -9.59 -5.03 -8.10
CA ALA A 135 -9.80 -4.03 -9.14
C ALA A 135 -11.28 -3.93 -9.55
N GLU A 136 -12.01 -5.04 -9.64
CA GLU A 136 -13.46 -5.07 -9.94
C GLU A 136 -14.29 -4.30 -8.90
N LEU A 137 -13.89 -4.31 -7.63
CA LEU A 137 -14.56 -3.53 -6.58
C LEU A 137 -14.50 -2.01 -6.83
N LEU A 138 -13.43 -1.53 -7.49
CA LEU A 138 -13.19 -0.11 -7.76
C LEU A 138 -13.58 0.31 -9.18
N ALA A 139 -13.43 -0.57 -10.17
CA ALA A 139 -13.65 -0.31 -11.59
C ALA A 139 -15.13 -0.11 -11.95
N GLY A 140 -15.42 0.22 -13.22
CA GLY A 140 -16.78 0.45 -13.69
C GLY A 140 -17.45 1.66 -13.03
N SER A 141 -16.64 2.66 -12.65
CA SER A 141 -17.12 3.92 -12.08
C SER A 141 -17.03 5.04 -13.12
N SER A 142 -17.94 6.03 -13.02
CA SER A 142 -17.74 7.34 -13.66
C SER A 142 -16.74 8.22 -12.89
N SER A 143 -16.18 7.70 -11.79
CA SER A 143 -15.24 8.43 -10.96
C SER A 143 -13.83 8.34 -11.53
N ARG A 144 -13.08 9.43 -11.43
CA ARG A 144 -11.64 9.41 -11.68
C ARG A 144 -10.94 8.60 -10.59
N ILE A 145 -10.02 7.72 -10.98
CA ILE A 145 -9.12 7.01 -10.07
C ILE A 145 -7.71 7.57 -10.26
N VAL A 146 -7.16 8.18 -9.22
CA VAL A 146 -5.79 8.73 -9.23
C VAL A 146 -4.89 7.76 -8.48
N LEU A 147 -4.05 7.04 -9.21
CA LEU A 147 -3.03 6.14 -8.68
C LEU A 147 -1.84 6.99 -8.21
N VAL A 148 -1.67 7.10 -6.89
CA VAL A 148 -0.62 7.96 -6.31
C VAL A 148 0.55 7.10 -5.88
N ARG A 149 1.62 7.08 -6.67
CA ARG A 149 2.78 6.23 -6.40
C ARG A 149 3.83 6.94 -5.54
N ASP A 150 4.60 6.16 -4.81
CA ASP A 150 5.83 6.60 -4.17
C ASP A 150 6.87 7.01 -5.23
N VAL A 151 7.82 7.86 -4.84
CA VAL A 151 8.91 8.36 -5.70
C VAL A 151 10.02 7.30 -5.83
N ASP A 152 9.66 6.11 -6.29
CA ASP A 152 10.59 5.05 -6.64
C ASP A 152 10.09 4.16 -7.80
N LEU A 153 10.91 3.18 -8.18
CA LEU A 153 10.64 2.27 -9.29
C LEU A 153 9.60 1.19 -8.95
N VAL A 154 9.48 0.81 -7.67
CA VAL A 154 8.50 -0.20 -7.22
C VAL A 154 7.11 0.43 -7.27
N GLY A 155 6.94 1.65 -6.77
CA GLY A 155 5.70 2.40 -6.83
C GLY A 155 5.22 2.61 -8.27
N ALA A 156 6.14 2.89 -9.22
CA ALA A 156 5.79 2.98 -10.64
C ALA A 156 5.29 1.64 -11.20
N PHE A 157 5.94 0.52 -10.83
CA PHE A 157 5.49 -0.81 -11.21
C PHE A 157 4.09 -1.13 -10.64
N VAL A 158 3.87 -0.89 -9.35
CA VAL A 158 2.59 -1.16 -8.68
C VAL A 158 1.47 -0.32 -9.28
N ALA A 159 1.68 0.99 -9.45
CA ALA A 159 0.68 1.86 -10.06
C ALA A 159 0.34 1.42 -11.48
N TRP A 160 1.33 1.06 -12.30
CA TRP A 160 1.09 0.57 -13.66
C TRP A 160 0.28 -0.73 -13.69
N GLU A 161 0.63 -1.72 -12.87
CA GLU A 161 -0.10 -2.98 -12.84
C GLU A 161 -1.53 -2.79 -12.25
N ASN A 162 -1.72 -1.87 -11.30
CA ASN A 162 -3.04 -1.49 -10.82
C ASN A 162 -3.88 -0.82 -11.91
N ALA A 163 -3.31 0.08 -12.71
CA ALA A 163 -3.98 0.66 -13.86
C ALA A 163 -4.43 -0.42 -14.86
N ARG A 164 -3.55 -1.39 -15.17
CA ARG A 164 -3.90 -2.52 -16.05
C ARG A 164 -5.04 -3.37 -15.49
N ALA A 165 -5.03 -3.63 -14.18
CA ALA A 165 -6.10 -4.38 -13.53
C ALA A 165 -7.43 -3.63 -13.60
N LEU A 166 -7.44 -2.32 -13.33
CA LEU A 166 -8.62 -1.46 -13.45
C LEU A 166 -9.17 -1.41 -14.88
N LEU A 167 -8.31 -1.24 -15.88
CA LEU A 167 -8.68 -1.28 -17.29
C LEU A 167 -9.35 -2.62 -17.66
N LYS A 168 -8.73 -3.73 -17.23
CA LYS A 168 -9.27 -5.07 -17.47
C LYS A 168 -10.64 -5.28 -16.79
N ALA A 169 -10.83 -4.67 -15.63
CA ALA A 169 -12.08 -4.68 -14.89
C ALA A 169 -13.13 -3.67 -15.41
N GLY A 170 -12.84 -2.96 -16.52
CA GLY A 170 -13.79 -2.09 -17.21
C GLY A 170 -13.81 -0.63 -16.75
N GLN A 171 -12.79 -0.16 -16.03
CA GLN A 171 -12.63 1.28 -15.76
C GLN A 171 -12.21 2.01 -17.07
N PRO A 172 -12.86 3.13 -17.43
CA PRO A 172 -12.46 3.91 -18.60
C PRO A 172 -11.04 4.47 -18.47
N ALA A 173 -10.25 4.36 -19.54
CA ALA A 173 -8.83 4.74 -19.53
C ALA A 173 -8.60 6.24 -19.25
N ASP A 174 -9.49 7.10 -19.74
CA ASP A 174 -9.49 8.55 -19.53
C ASP A 174 -9.80 8.95 -18.07
N LEU A 175 -10.34 8.03 -17.28
CA LEU A 175 -10.61 8.20 -15.86
C LEU A 175 -9.52 7.61 -14.96
N ILE A 176 -8.44 7.06 -15.52
CA ILE A 176 -7.28 6.57 -14.76
C ILE A 176 -6.16 7.60 -14.90
N CYS A 177 -5.71 8.14 -13.78
CA CYS A 177 -4.61 9.10 -13.72
C CYS A 177 -3.47 8.57 -12.86
N PHE A 178 -2.26 9.00 -13.16
CA PHE A 178 -1.08 8.76 -12.32
C PHE A 178 -0.65 10.07 -11.68
N ALA A 179 -0.27 10.00 -10.42
CA ALA A 179 0.32 11.12 -9.71
C ALA A 179 1.39 10.63 -8.74
N ARG A 180 2.22 11.56 -8.26
CA ARG A 180 3.23 11.31 -7.25
C ARG A 180 3.41 12.54 -6.33
N PRO A 181 4.04 12.36 -5.16
CA PRO A 181 4.54 13.47 -4.35
C PRO A 181 5.34 14.50 -5.16
N ALA A 182 5.11 15.78 -4.89
CA ALA A 182 5.89 16.90 -5.44
C ALA A 182 7.19 17.15 -4.67
N LEU A 183 7.87 16.07 -4.28
CA LEU A 183 9.14 16.10 -3.59
C LEU A 183 10.21 15.47 -4.47
N ASP A 184 11.37 16.11 -4.54
CA ASP A 184 12.57 15.54 -5.17
C ASP A 184 13.39 14.76 -4.13
N ILE A 185 12.71 13.86 -3.43
CA ILE A 185 13.28 13.00 -2.39
C ILE A 185 13.01 11.56 -2.81
N ALA A 186 14.08 10.77 -2.91
CA ALA A 186 13.97 9.36 -3.29
C ALA A 186 13.09 8.61 -2.28
N LYS A 187 12.15 7.81 -2.79
CA LYS A 187 11.16 7.05 -2.01
C LYS A 187 10.18 7.90 -1.20
N ALA A 188 10.05 9.19 -1.51
CA ALA A 188 9.02 10.00 -0.88
C ALA A 188 7.62 9.41 -1.14
N ASP A 189 6.82 9.32 -0.10
CA ASP A 189 5.41 8.92 -0.16
C ASP A 189 4.49 10.14 0.02
N VAL A 190 3.17 9.91 0.01
CA VAL A 190 2.19 10.99 0.19
C VAL A 190 2.23 11.54 1.61
N SER A 191 2.61 10.72 2.60
CA SER A 191 2.80 11.20 3.95
C SER A 191 3.94 12.23 4.02
N ASP A 192 5.07 11.98 3.35
CA ASP A 192 6.17 12.96 3.27
C ASP A 192 5.71 14.27 2.60
N HIS A 193 4.88 14.16 1.55
CA HIS A 193 4.30 15.31 0.85
C HIS A 193 3.41 16.17 1.77
N ILE A 194 2.55 15.52 2.55
CA ILE A 194 1.70 16.18 3.55
C ILE A 194 2.54 16.79 4.68
N GLU A 195 3.56 16.09 5.15
CA GLU A 195 4.49 16.58 6.19
C GLU A 195 5.29 17.80 5.73
N ALA A 196 5.55 17.92 4.42
CA ALA A 196 6.13 19.11 3.80
C ALA A 196 5.14 20.28 3.62
N GLY A 197 3.87 20.12 4.03
CA GLY A 197 2.85 21.15 3.96
C GLY A 197 2.16 21.31 2.60
N LEU A 198 2.26 20.30 1.73
CA LEU A 198 1.67 20.30 0.38
C LEU A 198 0.27 19.65 0.38
N ASP A 199 -0.64 20.12 -0.47
CA ASP A 199 -2.01 19.60 -0.63
C ASP A 199 -2.13 18.73 -1.90
N LYS A 200 -3.26 18.04 -2.09
CA LYS A 200 -3.55 17.22 -3.27
C LYS A 200 -3.42 17.98 -4.59
N GLU A 201 -3.63 19.30 -4.59
CA GLU A 201 -3.45 20.16 -5.77
C GLU A 201 -1.99 20.27 -6.20
N ASP A 202 -1.04 20.06 -5.27
CA ASP A 202 0.39 20.14 -5.53
C ASP A 202 0.94 18.83 -6.11
N LEU A 203 0.18 17.73 -6.10
CA LEU A 203 0.59 16.45 -6.67
C LEU A 203 1.05 16.61 -8.12
N ILE A 204 2.18 15.99 -8.46
CA ILE A 204 2.69 15.99 -9.83
C ILE A 204 1.98 14.87 -10.59
N TYR A 205 1.11 15.25 -11.51
CA TYR A 205 0.47 14.32 -12.43
C TYR A 205 1.43 13.87 -13.52
N GLU A 206 1.41 12.58 -13.80
CA GLU A 206 2.32 11.93 -14.73
C GLU A 206 1.55 11.33 -15.89
N THR A 207 2.18 11.34 -17.07
CA THR A 207 1.65 10.66 -18.23
C THR A 207 1.81 9.14 -18.08
N PRO A 208 0.92 8.33 -18.69
CA PRO A 208 1.10 6.87 -18.71
C PRO A 208 2.46 6.44 -19.28
N LEU A 209 3.02 7.19 -20.25
CA LEU A 209 4.30 6.89 -20.85
C LEU A 209 5.47 7.06 -19.87
N GLU A 210 5.45 8.08 -19.02
CA GLU A 210 6.46 8.30 -17.98
C GLU A 210 6.47 7.16 -16.97
N VAL A 211 5.29 6.78 -16.47
CA VAL A 211 5.15 5.68 -15.51
C VAL A 211 5.54 4.33 -16.12
N ALA A 212 5.17 4.08 -17.38
CA ALA A 212 5.55 2.85 -18.10
C ALA A 212 7.07 2.68 -18.22
N ARG A 213 7.81 3.77 -18.49
CA ARG A 213 9.27 3.73 -18.59
C ARG A 213 9.93 3.34 -17.26
N LEU A 214 9.48 3.94 -16.16
CA LEU A 214 9.97 3.61 -14.81
C LEU A 214 9.65 2.15 -14.45
N ARG A 215 8.44 1.70 -14.78
CA ARG A 215 8.04 0.30 -14.61
C ARG A 215 8.94 -0.66 -15.40
N ASP A 216 9.27 -0.34 -16.66
CA ASP A 216 10.12 -1.20 -17.48
C ASP A 216 11.56 -1.23 -16.96
N GLU A 217 12.04 -0.10 -16.42
CA GLU A 217 13.32 -0.05 -15.72
C GLU A 217 13.33 -0.96 -14.48
N TYR A 218 12.28 -0.92 -13.66
CA TYR A 218 12.11 -1.84 -12.52
C TYR A 218 12.21 -3.30 -12.97
N VAL A 219 11.42 -3.69 -13.98
CA VAL A 219 11.38 -5.06 -14.50
C VAL A 219 12.75 -5.49 -15.04
N ALA A 220 13.47 -4.61 -15.73
CA ALA A 220 14.83 -4.89 -16.20
C ALA A 220 15.81 -5.12 -15.05
N ARG A 221 15.75 -4.29 -13.99
CA ARG A 221 16.58 -4.44 -12.79
C ARG A 221 16.30 -5.77 -12.08
N VAL A 222 15.04 -6.13 -11.88
CA VAL A 222 14.65 -7.40 -11.23
C VAL A 222 15.12 -8.60 -12.05
N ARG A 223 14.94 -8.59 -13.38
CA ARG A 223 15.42 -9.67 -14.27
C ARG A 223 16.94 -9.86 -14.20
N LYS A 224 17.70 -8.76 -14.17
CA LYS A 224 19.18 -8.81 -14.06
C LYS A 224 19.62 -9.39 -12.71
N SER A 225 18.97 -8.97 -11.62
CA SER A 225 19.25 -9.46 -10.27
C SER A 225 18.82 -10.93 -10.08
N GLY A 226 17.74 -11.37 -10.74
CA GLY A 226 17.31 -12.77 -10.77
C GLY A 226 18.31 -13.67 -11.50
N ARG A 227 18.80 -13.25 -12.68
CA ARG A 227 19.84 -13.97 -13.44
C ARG A 227 21.17 -14.08 -12.68
N ARG A 228 21.56 -13.05 -11.91
CA ARG A 228 22.76 -13.13 -11.06
C ARG A 228 22.61 -14.14 -9.92
N ARG A 229 21.41 -14.30 -9.37
CA ARG A 229 21.13 -15.30 -8.32
C ARG A 229 21.11 -16.73 -8.87
N SER A 230 20.59 -16.97 -10.08
CA SER A 230 20.58 -18.31 -10.69
C SER A 230 21.97 -18.81 -11.11
N MET A 231 22.86 -17.92 -11.56
CA MET A 231 24.26 -18.30 -11.89
C MET A 231 25.14 -18.55 -10.65
N GLY A 232 24.73 -18.10 -9.46
CA GLY A 232 25.46 -18.33 -8.20
C GLY A 232 25.08 -19.63 -7.48
N SER A 233 24.01 -20.30 -7.90
CA SER A 233 23.53 -21.56 -7.30
C SER A 233 23.99 -22.83 -8.05
N GLU A 234 24.55 -22.70 -9.24
CA GLU A 234 25.10 -23.83 -10.02
C GLU A 234 26.60 -24.09 -9.74
N GLY A 235 27.17 -23.44 -8.72
CA GLY A 235 28.58 -23.51 -8.36
C GLY A 235 28.86 -23.87 -6.89
N ARG A 236 28.10 -24.81 -6.31
CA ARG A 236 28.45 -25.47 -5.04
C ARG A 236 28.16 -26.96 -5.10
#